data_AF-A0A959J0F0-F1
#
_entry.id   AF-A0A959J0F0-F1
#
_cell.length_a   1.000
_cell.length_b   1.000
_cell.length_c   1.000
_cell.angle_alpha   90.00
_cell.angle_beta   90.00
_cell.angle_gamma   90.00
#
_symmetry.space_group_name_H-M   'P 1'
#
loop_
_entity.id
_entity.type
_entity.pdbx_description
1 polymer ?
#
loop_
_entity_poly.entity_id
_entity_poly.type
_entity_poly.pdbx_seq_one_letter_code
_entity_poly.pdbx_strand_id
1 'polypeptide(L)'
;MGRHRYALQSEILFWNKFYLNDNFSGTFGTGYCNFWNLGFSVSPRTIASYLPIKLGFNFSFGDSRFLTFAHISNYILLNKKSESFSYNYPMARYALIEHKLFTNLELGFDYKISKRASISLGTPISVFPIISHPKDVTVQNLNQPNLKPLNVWADMWGATLGIKWMLGKVEDRPKRSKEKVRIDRY
;
A
#
# COMPACT_ATOMS: atom_id res chain seq x y z
N MET A 1 4.38 7.11 29.00
CA MET A 1 3.19 7.27 28.13
C MET A 1 3.64 7.27 26.67
N GLY A 2 3.27 6.24 25.91
CA GLY A 2 3.63 6.12 24.49
C GLY A 2 2.92 7.18 23.67
N ARG A 3 3.66 8.12 23.08
CA ARG A 3 3.09 9.04 22.09
C ARG A 3 2.73 8.22 20.86
N HIS A 4 1.43 8.04 20.62
CA HIS A 4 0.95 7.48 19.36
C HIS A 4 1.46 8.36 18.23
N ARG A 5 2.19 7.74 17.30
CA ARG A 5 2.71 8.41 16.10
C ARG A 5 1.75 8.10 14.97
N TYR A 6 1.28 9.15 14.31
CA TYR A 6 0.37 9.04 13.18
C TYR A 6 1.10 9.49 11.92
N ALA A 7 0.75 8.89 10.80
CA ALA A 7 1.21 9.32 9.49
C ALA A 7 0.00 9.50 8.57
N LEU A 8 0.08 10.50 7.70
CA LEU A 8 -0.83 10.66 6.58
C LEU A 8 -0.14 10.12 5.33
N GLN A 9 -0.86 9.35 4.53
CA GLN A 9 -0.42 8.92 3.21
C GLN A 9 -1.36 9.51 2.18
N SER A 10 -0.83 10.09 1.11
CA SER A 10 -1.61 10.37 -0.09
C SER A 10 -0.92 9.79 -1.31
N GLU A 11 -1.74 9.39 -2.28
CA GLU A 11 -1.28 8.64 -3.41
C GLU A 11 -2.09 8.99 -4.66
N ILE A 12 -1.39 9.11 -5.78
CA ILE A 12 -1.98 9.21 -7.11
C ILE A 12 -1.52 7.97 -7.88
N LEU A 13 -2.46 7.21 -8.44
CA LEU A 13 -2.19 5.96 -9.14
C LEU A 13 -2.80 5.94 -10.52
N PHE A 14 -2.03 5.38 -11.45
CA PHE A 14 -2.47 4.94 -12.76
C PHE A 14 -2.61 3.44 -12.73
N TRP A 15 -3.81 2.94 -13.02
CA TRP A 15 -4.12 1.52 -13.03
C TRP A 15 -4.39 1.05 -14.45
N ASN A 16 -3.77 -0.05 -14.84
CA ASN A 16 -4.11 -0.83 -16.01
C ASN A 16 -4.76 -2.14 -15.55
N LYS A 17 -5.89 -2.48 -16.17
CA LYS A 17 -6.64 -3.70 -15.86
C LYS A 17 -6.64 -4.63 -17.07
N PHE A 18 -6.32 -5.89 -16.83
CA PHE A 18 -6.37 -6.94 -17.83
C PHE A 18 -7.28 -8.08 -17.36
N TYR A 19 -7.96 -8.72 -18.31
CA TYR A 19 -8.89 -9.81 -18.04
C TYR A 19 -8.23 -11.13 -18.42
N LEU A 20 -8.15 -12.07 -17.48
CA LEU A 20 -7.61 -13.41 -17.73
C LEU A 20 -8.75 -14.37 -18.09
N ASN A 21 -9.89 -14.26 -17.41
CA ASN A 21 -11.14 -14.93 -17.77
C ASN A 21 -12.35 -14.16 -17.17
N ASP A 22 -13.56 -14.72 -17.29
CA ASP A 22 -14.80 -14.08 -16.84
C ASP A 22 -14.84 -13.83 -15.32
N ASN A 23 -14.13 -14.65 -14.55
CA ASN A 23 -14.11 -14.62 -13.09
C ASN A 23 -12.81 -14.01 -12.53
N PHE A 24 -11.73 -13.97 -13.31
CA PHE A 24 -10.41 -13.56 -12.85
C PHE A 24 -9.85 -12.43 -13.70
N SER A 25 -9.49 -11.33 -13.04
CA SER A 25 -8.85 -10.18 -13.69
C SER A 25 -7.65 -9.73 -12.88
N GLY A 26 -6.60 -9.30 -13.58
CA GLY A 26 -5.43 -8.72 -12.96
C GLY A 26 -5.41 -7.20 -13.14
N THR A 27 -4.71 -6.53 -12.24
CA THR A 27 -4.45 -5.10 -12.29
C THR A 27 -2.97 -4.84 -12.06
N PHE A 28 -2.41 -3.93 -12.82
CA PHE A 28 -1.07 -3.40 -12.59
C PHE A 28 -1.18 -1.90 -12.41
N GLY A 29 -0.52 -1.35 -11.39
CA GLY A 29 -0.60 0.06 -11.05
C GLY A 29 0.77 0.64 -10.74
N THR A 30 0.94 1.91 -11.10
CA THR A 30 2.10 2.70 -10.70
C THR A 30 1.67 4.15 -10.46
N GLY A 31 2.51 4.96 -9.84
CA GLY A 31 2.15 6.36 -9.62
C GLY A 31 3.12 7.08 -8.70
N TYR A 32 2.58 7.87 -7.78
CA TYR A 32 3.37 8.67 -6.86
C TYR A 32 2.69 8.73 -5.49
N CYS A 33 3.47 8.52 -4.44
CA CYS A 33 2.98 8.46 -3.06
C CYS A 33 3.80 9.40 -2.18
N ASN A 34 3.13 10.16 -1.32
CA ASN A 34 3.76 10.94 -0.26
C ASN A 34 3.30 10.44 1.11
N PHE A 35 4.24 10.36 2.03
CA PHE A 35 4.00 10.12 3.45
C PHE A 35 4.40 11.34 4.27
N TRP A 36 3.50 11.79 5.13
CA TRP A 36 3.73 12.86 6.10
C TRP A 36 3.66 12.28 7.51
N ASN A 37 4.70 12.50 8.30
CA ASN A 37 4.65 12.16 9.72
C ASN A 37 3.99 13.29 10.51
N LEU A 38 2.90 12.98 11.21
CA LEU A 38 2.13 13.95 12.01
C LEU A 38 2.59 14.02 13.48
N GLY A 39 3.59 13.23 13.88
CA GLY A 39 4.05 13.11 15.26
C GLY A 39 4.93 14.24 15.79
N PHE A 40 5.26 15.27 14.99
CA PHE A 40 6.13 16.37 15.38
C PHE A 40 5.46 17.73 15.17
N SER A 41 5.14 18.41 16.27
CA SER A 41 4.35 19.64 16.32
C SER A 41 5.01 20.90 15.73
N VAL A 42 6.20 20.84 15.11
CA VAL A 42 6.95 22.07 14.79
C VAL A 42 7.75 22.06 13.49
N SER A 43 7.63 21.06 12.60
CA SER A 43 8.27 21.20 11.28
C SER A 43 7.62 20.35 10.17
N PRO A 44 7.23 20.95 9.03
CA PRO A 44 6.67 20.26 7.86
C PRO A 44 7.68 19.39 7.08
N ARG A 45 8.72 18.85 7.73
CA ARG A 45 9.99 18.47 7.06
C ARG A 45 10.32 16.97 6.99
N THR A 46 9.40 16.06 7.28
CA THR A 46 9.59 14.63 6.98
C THR A 46 8.52 14.17 5.99
N ILE A 47 8.70 14.60 4.73
CA ILE A 47 7.95 14.11 3.59
C ILE A 47 8.80 13.02 2.92
N ALA A 48 8.34 11.79 2.98
CA ALA A 48 8.95 10.68 2.26
C ALA A 48 8.12 10.42 1.00
N SER A 49 8.77 10.50 -0.16
CA SER A 49 8.14 10.31 -1.46
C SER A 49 8.54 8.96 -2.02
N TYR A 50 7.56 8.21 -2.53
CA TYR A 50 7.75 6.85 -3.04
C TYR A 50 7.11 6.69 -4.42
N LEU A 51 7.70 5.80 -5.21
CA LEU A 51 7.13 5.23 -6.42
C LEU A 51 6.41 3.93 -6.04
N PRO A 52 5.07 3.94 -5.95
CA PRO A 52 4.30 2.71 -5.78
C PRO A 52 4.33 1.89 -7.07
N ILE A 53 4.54 0.58 -6.92
CA ILE A 53 4.34 -0.45 -7.94
C ILE A 53 3.38 -1.46 -7.33
N LYS A 54 2.18 -1.56 -7.90
CA LYS A 54 1.09 -2.40 -7.38
C LYS A 54 0.72 -3.46 -8.40
N LEU A 55 0.58 -4.69 -7.92
CA LEU A 55 0.04 -5.80 -8.68
C LEU A 55 -1.16 -6.35 -7.93
N GLY A 56 -2.26 -6.55 -8.64
CA GLY A 56 -3.51 -6.97 -8.07
C GLY A 56 -4.19 -8.08 -8.84
N PHE A 57 -4.95 -8.88 -8.12
CA PHE A 57 -5.81 -9.91 -8.67
C PHE A 57 -7.19 -9.79 -8.06
N ASN A 58 -8.22 -9.90 -8.90
CA ASN A 58 -9.62 -9.84 -8.52
C ASN A 58 -10.31 -11.11 -8.97
N PHE A 59 -11.09 -11.71 -8.08
CA PHE A 59 -11.87 -12.91 -8.32
C PHE A 59 -13.37 -12.68 -8.07
N SER A 60 -14.22 -13.04 -9.05
CA SER A 60 -15.67 -12.94 -9.00
C SER A 60 -16.29 -14.31 -8.73
N PHE A 61 -17.10 -14.42 -7.68
CA PHE A 61 -17.78 -15.67 -7.31
C PHE A 61 -19.15 -15.78 -7.97
N GLY A 62 -19.24 -16.13 -9.26
CA GLY A 62 -20.50 -16.45 -9.96
C GLY A 62 -21.52 -15.30 -10.07
N ASP A 63 -21.92 -14.71 -8.95
CA ASP A 63 -22.48 -13.37 -8.85
C ASP A 63 -21.42 -12.31 -9.16
N SER A 64 -21.68 -11.52 -10.20
CA SER A 64 -20.81 -10.43 -10.63
C SER A 64 -20.80 -9.24 -9.67
N ARG A 65 -21.65 -9.22 -8.63
CA ARG A 65 -21.74 -8.15 -7.63
C ARG A 65 -20.68 -8.22 -6.55
N PHE A 66 -20.23 -9.43 -6.20
CA PHE A 66 -19.21 -9.65 -5.18
C PHE A 66 -17.88 -10.01 -5.82
N LEU A 67 -16.86 -9.22 -5.53
CA LEU A 67 -15.50 -9.43 -6.00
C LEU A 67 -14.60 -9.50 -4.79
N THR A 68 -13.73 -10.50 -4.72
CA THR A 68 -12.61 -10.49 -3.78
C THR A 68 -11.38 -9.99 -4.49
N PHE A 69 -10.50 -9.32 -3.76
CA PHE A 69 -9.24 -8.82 -4.31
C PHE A 69 -8.07 -9.07 -3.36
N ALA A 70 -6.91 -9.24 -3.99
CA ALA A 70 -5.62 -9.28 -3.32
C ALA A 70 -4.65 -8.41 -4.10
N HIS A 71 -4.06 -7.40 -3.46
CA HIS A 71 -3.08 -6.50 -4.05
C HIS A 71 -1.77 -6.57 -3.28
N ILE A 72 -0.65 -6.75 -3.98
CA ILE A 72 0.67 -6.50 -3.42
C ILE A 72 1.15 -5.13 -3.90
N SER A 73 1.55 -4.27 -2.96
CA SER A 73 2.02 -2.92 -3.22
C SER A 73 3.45 -2.79 -2.73
N ASN A 74 4.37 -2.50 -3.63
CA ASN A 74 5.76 -2.17 -3.31
C ASN A 74 5.95 -0.67 -3.47
N TYR A 75 6.57 -0.03 -2.49
CA TYR A 75 6.84 1.40 -2.49
C TYR A 75 8.35 1.59 -2.48
N ILE A 76 8.87 2.17 -3.56
CA ILE A 76 10.29 2.42 -3.73
C ILE A 76 10.57 3.87 -3.37
N LEU A 77 11.44 4.12 -2.40
CA LEU A 77 11.77 5.47 -1.96
C LEU A 77 12.43 6.26 -3.10
N LEU A 78 11.85 7.41 -3.44
CA LEU A 78 12.35 8.32 -4.48
C LEU A 78 13.35 9.35 -3.93
N ASN A 79 13.20 9.74 -2.66
CA ASN A 79 14.09 10.71 -2.03
C ASN A 79 15.37 10.02 -1.54
N LYS A 80 16.54 10.55 -1.92
CA LYS A 80 17.81 10.14 -1.33
C LYS A 80 17.76 10.54 0.14
N LYS A 81 17.75 9.54 1.04
CA LYS A 81 17.68 9.59 2.50
C LYS A 81 17.75 10.99 3.13
N SER A 82 16.83 11.27 4.06
CA SER A 82 17.07 12.24 5.13
C SER A 82 18.16 11.75 6.11
N GLU A 83 19.34 11.36 5.60
CA GLU A 83 20.54 11.15 6.42
C GLU A 83 20.92 12.43 7.21
N SER A 84 20.40 13.59 6.77
CA SER A 84 20.70 14.91 7.33
C SER A 84 19.98 15.25 8.64
N PHE A 85 19.18 14.36 9.24
CA PHE A 85 18.63 14.62 10.59
C PHE A 85 19.46 14.03 11.74
N SER A 86 20.69 13.58 11.47
CA SER A 86 21.75 13.56 12.49
C SER A 86 22.60 14.81 12.30
N TYR A 87 22.51 15.78 13.21
CA TYR A 87 23.69 16.23 13.97
C TYR A 87 23.44 17.39 14.95
N ASN A 88 22.47 18.31 14.74
CA ASN A 88 22.48 19.57 15.51
C ASN A 88 21.22 19.95 16.31
N TYR A 89 20.23 19.06 16.45
CA TYR A 89 19.09 19.32 17.34
C TYR A 89 19.00 18.30 18.47
N PRO A 90 18.91 18.72 19.76
CA PRO A 90 18.75 17.80 20.89
C PRO A 90 17.44 16.99 20.87
N MET A 91 16.51 17.34 19.95
CA MET A 91 15.27 16.61 19.64
C MET A 91 15.44 15.53 18.54
N ALA A 92 16.61 15.40 17.90
CA ALA A 92 16.89 14.41 16.86
C ALA A 92 17.06 12.95 17.37
N ARG A 93 16.79 12.70 18.66
CA ARG A 93 16.97 11.40 19.33
C ARG A 93 15.99 10.30 18.90
N TYR A 94 15.13 10.58 17.93
CA TYR A 94 14.17 9.62 17.37
C TYR A 94 14.23 9.58 15.84
N ALA A 95 15.45 9.51 15.29
CA ALA A 95 15.66 9.34 13.86
C ALA A 95 14.89 8.10 13.39
N LEU A 96 13.84 8.34 12.60
CA LEU A 96 13.10 7.26 11.95
C LEU A 96 13.95 6.78 10.78
N ILE A 97 14.22 5.47 10.75
CA ILE A 97 14.87 4.87 9.60
C ILE A 97 13.76 4.58 8.58
N GLU A 98 13.65 5.45 7.59
CA GLU A 98 12.80 5.24 6.42
C GLU A 98 13.41 4.13 5.55
N HIS A 99 12.63 3.08 5.27
CA HIS A 99 13.09 1.99 4.43
C HIS A 99 13.07 2.39 2.95
N LYS A 100 14.10 1.95 2.20
CA LYS A 100 14.15 2.14 0.74
C LYS A 100 13.01 1.42 0.01
N LEU A 101 12.53 0.33 0.60
CA LEU A 101 11.47 -0.50 0.09
C LEU A 101 10.49 -0.80 1.23
N PHE A 102 9.22 -0.55 0.96
CA PHE A 102 8.10 -0.86 1.84
C PHE A 102 7.11 -1.71 1.04
N THR A 103 6.55 -2.76 1.65
CA THR A 103 5.64 -3.67 0.95
C THR A 103 4.41 -3.98 1.79
N ASN A 104 3.25 -3.84 1.17
CA ASN A 104 1.95 -4.20 1.75
C ASN A 104 1.25 -5.25 0.90
N LEU A 105 0.57 -6.16 1.57
CA LEU A 105 -0.45 -7.03 1.00
C LEU A 105 -1.82 -6.50 1.44
N GLU A 106 -2.67 -6.12 0.50
CA GLU A 106 -4.04 -5.71 0.76
C GLU A 106 -4.98 -6.83 0.34
N LEU A 107 -5.83 -7.28 1.26
CA LEU A 107 -6.86 -8.28 1.02
C LEU A 107 -8.23 -7.65 1.26
N GLY A 108 -9.20 -7.94 0.42
CA GLY A 108 -10.52 -7.35 0.61
C GLY A 108 -11.58 -7.84 -0.36
N PHE A 109 -12.70 -7.13 -0.35
CA PHE A 109 -13.78 -7.35 -1.28
C PHE A 109 -14.42 -6.03 -1.74
N ASP A 110 -14.93 -6.06 -2.97
CA ASP A 110 -15.78 -5.03 -3.54
C ASP A 110 -17.22 -5.54 -3.66
N TYR A 111 -18.15 -4.71 -3.23
CA TYR A 111 -19.58 -4.92 -3.45
C TYR A 111 -20.11 -3.88 -4.43
N LYS A 112 -20.63 -4.33 -5.57
CA LYS A 112 -21.27 -3.45 -6.56
C LYS A 112 -22.67 -3.08 -6.10
N ILE A 113 -22.87 -1.79 -5.85
CA ILE A 113 -24.18 -1.22 -5.54
C ILE A 113 -24.97 -1.02 -6.85
N SER A 114 -24.29 -0.57 -7.90
CA SER A 114 -24.90 -0.31 -9.21
C SER A 114 -23.93 -0.62 -10.34
N LYS A 115 -24.35 -0.34 -11.58
CA LYS A 115 -23.47 -0.43 -12.76
C LYS A 115 -22.28 0.53 -12.70
N ARG A 116 -22.34 1.58 -11.87
CA ARG A 116 -21.33 2.65 -11.78
C ARG A 116 -20.67 2.79 -10.41
N ALA A 117 -21.30 2.27 -9.37
CA ALA A 117 -20.86 2.47 -8.00
C ALA A 117 -20.55 1.14 -7.32
N SER A 118 -19.44 1.11 -6.57
CA SER A 118 -19.13 0.02 -5.67
C SER A 118 -18.50 0.54 -4.38
N ILE A 119 -18.73 -0.18 -3.29
CA ILE A 119 -18.02 0.01 -2.04
C ILE A 119 -16.95 -1.07 -1.92
N SER A 120 -15.79 -0.71 -1.39
CA SER A 120 -14.69 -1.61 -1.11
C SER A 120 -14.39 -1.63 0.39
N LEU A 121 -14.21 -2.82 0.93
CA LEU A 121 -13.63 -3.02 2.25
C LEU A 121 -12.38 -3.88 2.09
N GLY A 122 -11.26 -3.41 2.66
CA GLY A 122 -10.00 -4.14 2.63
C GLY A 122 -9.23 -4.02 3.93
N THR A 123 -8.22 -4.86 4.07
CA THR A 123 -7.24 -4.79 5.16
C THR A 123 -5.83 -4.79 4.56
N PRO A 124 -5.05 -3.72 4.77
CA PRO A 124 -3.63 -3.74 4.47
C PRO A 124 -2.89 -4.49 5.58
N ILE A 125 -1.98 -5.35 5.15
CA ILE A 125 -1.06 -6.12 5.99
C ILE A 125 0.35 -5.77 5.52
N SER A 126 1.14 -5.14 6.38
CA SER A 126 2.55 -4.91 6.06
C SER A 126 3.34 -6.20 6.01
N VAL A 127 4.04 -6.40 4.89
CA VAL A 127 5.00 -7.51 4.69
C VAL A 127 6.42 -7.04 4.99
N PHE A 128 6.75 -5.83 4.52
CA PHE A 128 7.98 -5.12 4.87
C PHE A 128 7.59 -3.74 5.39
N PRO A 129 7.95 -3.35 6.63
CA PRO A 129 7.48 -2.12 7.25
C PRO A 129 8.18 -0.87 6.70
N ILE A 130 7.48 0.27 6.71
CA ILE A 130 7.96 1.55 6.17
C ILE A 130 8.98 2.22 7.09
N ILE A 131 8.80 2.07 8.39
CA ILE A 131 9.62 2.68 9.44
C ILE A 131 10.05 1.58 10.40
N SER A 132 11.34 1.52 10.68
CA SER A 132 11.87 0.82 11.85
C SER A 132 12.27 1.83 12.92
N HIS A 133 11.98 1.50 14.17
CA HIS A 133 12.54 2.19 15.32
C HIS A 133 13.60 1.28 15.95
N PRO A 134 14.82 1.76 16.20
CA PRO A 134 15.73 1.03 17.06
C PRO A 134 15.14 1.02 18.48
N LYS A 135 14.72 -0.13 18.99
CA LYS A 135 14.39 -0.25 20.42
C LYS A 135 15.69 -0.01 21.22
N ASP A 136 15.58 0.75 22.31
CA ASP A 136 16.65 0.95 23.30
C ASP A 136 17.88 1.75 22.88
N VAL A 137 17.68 3.01 22.47
CA VAL A 137 18.64 4.08 22.86
C VAL A 137 18.10 4.75 24.12
N THR A 138 18.02 3.99 25.22
CA THR A 138 18.11 4.62 26.53
C THR A 138 19.42 5.39 26.56
N VAL A 139 19.36 6.62 27.04
CA VAL A 139 20.40 7.67 26.97
C VAL A 139 21.73 7.28 27.67
N GLN A 140 21.90 6.04 28.12
CA GLN A 140 23.04 5.60 28.91
C GLN A 140 24.18 4.91 28.12
N ASN A 141 24.03 4.60 26.82
CA ASN A 141 25.07 3.87 26.07
C ASN A 141 25.48 4.53 24.74
N LEU A 142 25.80 5.82 24.76
CA LEU A 142 26.40 6.53 23.61
C LEU A 142 27.85 6.09 23.27
N ASN A 143 28.46 5.21 24.07
CA ASN A 143 29.84 4.74 23.88
C ASN A 143 29.96 3.29 23.40
N GLN A 144 28.87 2.61 23.01
CA GLN A 144 28.96 1.24 22.49
C GLN A 144 28.83 1.22 20.96
N PRO A 145 29.92 0.97 20.22
CA PRO A 145 29.89 0.93 18.75
C PRO A 145 29.13 -0.27 18.15
N ASN A 146 28.53 -1.14 18.97
CA ASN A 146 27.94 -2.41 18.55
C ASN A 146 26.44 -2.57 18.89
N LEU A 147 25.69 -1.48 19.06
CA LEU A 147 24.23 -1.57 19.12
C LEU A 147 23.69 -1.91 17.72
N LYS A 148 23.47 -3.20 17.46
CA LYS A 148 22.67 -3.64 16.32
C LYS A 148 21.27 -3.03 16.48
N PRO A 149 20.75 -2.28 15.50
CA PRO A 149 19.40 -1.75 15.59
C PRO A 149 18.42 -2.92 15.74
N LEU A 150 17.82 -3.04 16.92
CA LEU A 150 16.68 -3.93 17.13
C LEU A 150 15.54 -3.36 16.30
N ASN A 151 15.29 -3.98 15.14
CA ASN A 151 14.19 -3.64 14.23
C ASN A 151 12.87 -3.85 14.96
N VAL A 152 12.30 -2.78 15.52
CA VAL A 152 10.88 -2.80 15.90
C VAL A 152 10.09 -2.69 14.59
N TRP A 153 9.39 -3.78 14.25
CA TRP A 153 8.48 -3.80 13.11
C TRP A 153 7.25 -3.00 13.50
N ALA A 154 7.05 -1.85 12.85
CA ALA A 154 5.77 -1.17 12.92
C ALA A 154 4.84 -1.87 11.92
N ASP A 155 4.16 -2.92 12.37
CA ASP A 155 3.16 -3.61 11.56
C ASP A 155 1.99 -2.66 11.33
N MET A 156 1.73 -2.32 10.06
CA MET A 156 0.48 -1.65 9.70
C MET A 156 -0.55 -2.74 9.46
N TRP A 157 -1.46 -2.90 10.42
CA TRP A 157 -2.75 -3.53 10.22
C TRP A 157 -3.81 -2.44 10.27
N GLY A 158 -4.85 -2.58 9.46
CA GLY A 158 -5.90 -1.56 9.40
C GLY A 158 -7.11 -2.02 8.61
N ALA A 159 -8.02 -1.08 8.40
CA ALA A 159 -9.16 -1.24 7.53
C ALA A 159 -9.18 -0.09 6.51
N THR A 160 -9.37 -0.45 5.25
CA THR A 160 -9.56 0.46 4.13
C THR A 160 -11.03 0.46 3.77
N LEU A 161 -11.66 1.63 3.81
CA LEU A 161 -13.00 1.85 3.28
C LEU A 161 -12.88 2.71 2.01
N GLY A 162 -13.48 2.27 0.92
CA GLY A 162 -13.41 2.98 -0.35
C GLY A 162 -14.75 3.03 -1.06
N ILE A 163 -14.96 4.13 -1.77
CA ILE A 163 -16.08 4.31 -2.70
C ILE A 163 -15.47 4.44 -4.08
N LYS A 164 -15.90 3.59 -5.02
CA LYS A 164 -15.44 3.61 -6.41
C LYS A 164 -16.60 4.06 -7.29
N TRP A 165 -16.30 4.97 -8.20
CA TRP A 165 -17.27 5.52 -9.14
C TRP A 165 -16.71 5.50 -10.57
N MET A 166 -17.49 4.99 -11.51
CA MET A 166 -17.13 4.96 -12.93
C MET A 166 -17.72 6.17 -13.66
N LEU A 167 -16.85 6.97 -14.27
CA LEU A 167 -17.22 8.06 -15.17
C LEU A 167 -17.19 7.57 -16.62
N GLY A 168 -18.16 7.99 -17.43
CA GLY A 168 -18.25 7.65 -18.85
C GLY A 168 -19.21 6.51 -19.20
N LYS A 169 -19.07 5.95 -20.40
CA LYS A 169 -19.88 4.82 -20.86
C LYS A 169 -19.50 3.57 -20.06
N VAL A 170 -20.52 2.93 -19.49
CA VAL A 170 -20.37 1.61 -18.88
C VAL A 170 -20.42 0.61 -20.03
N GLU A 171 -19.25 0.21 -20.53
CA GLU A 171 -19.19 -0.91 -21.45
C GLU A 171 -19.50 -2.19 -20.68
N ASP A 172 -20.54 -2.91 -21.13
CA ASP A 172 -20.78 -4.26 -20.65
C ASP A 172 -19.52 -5.08 -20.94
N ARG A 173 -19.11 -5.92 -19.98
CA ARG A 173 -17.95 -6.81 -20.16
C ARG A 173 -18.06 -7.48 -21.53
N PRO A 174 -16.99 -7.51 -22.34
CA PRO A 174 -17.04 -8.16 -23.65
C PRO A 174 -17.54 -9.58 -23.44
N LYS A 175 -18.76 -9.87 -23.90
CA LYS A 175 -19.27 -11.23 -23.94
C LYS A 175 -18.38 -11.95 -24.94
N ARG A 176 -17.36 -12.68 -24.48
CA ARG A 176 -16.67 -13.61 -25.36
C ARG A 176 -17.75 -14.56 -25.86
N SER A 177 -17.99 -14.52 -27.17
CA SER A 177 -18.90 -15.44 -27.82
C SER A 177 -18.50 -16.85 -27.38
N LYS A 178 -19.49 -17.66 -27.00
CA LYS A 178 -19.27 -19.08 -26.74
C LYS A 178 -18.90 -19.71 -28.07
N GLU A 179 -17.65 -19.56 -28.48
CA GLU A 179 -17.09 -20.35 -29.56
C GLU A 179 -17.07 -21.78 -29.02
N LYS A 180 -18.08 -22.56 -29.41
CA LYS A 180 -18.12 -24.00 -29.16
C LYS A 180 -16.86 -24.54 -29.82
N VAL A 181 -15.83 -24.80 -29.03
CA VAL A 181 -14.71 -25.64 -29.46
C VAL A 181 -15.33 -27.00 -29.77
N ARG A 182 -15.63 -27.23 -31.04
CA ARG A 182 -16.09 -28.51 -31.56
C ARG A 182 -14.85 -29.40 -31.52
N ILE A 183 -14.72 -30.16 -30.43
CA ILE A 183 -13.72 -31.21 -30.35
C ILE A 183 -14.26 -32.33 -31.22
N ASP A 184 -13.88 -32.33 -32.50
CA ASP A 184 -14.11 -33.46 -33.38
C ASP A 184 -13.24 -34.60 -32.85
N ARG A 185 -13.89 -35.61 -32.24
CA ARG A 185 -13.26 -36.87 -31.88
C ARG A 185 -13.04 -37.63 -33.19
N TYR A 186 -11.78 -37.81 -33.57
CA TYR A 186 -11.37 -38.86 -34.50
C TYR A 186 -11.39 -40.22 -33.78
#